data_AF-A0A932FI35-F1
#
_entry.id   AF-A0A932FI35-F1
#
_cell.length_a   1.000
_cell.length_b   1.000
_cell.length_c   1.000
_cell.angle_alpha   90.00
_cell.angle_beta   90.00
_cell.angle_gamma   90.00
#
_symmetry.space_group_name_H-M   'P 1'
#
loop_
_entity.id
_entity.type
_entity.pdbx_description
1 polymer ?
#
loop_
_entity_poly.entity_id
_entity_poly.type
_entity_poly.pdbx_seq_one_letter_code
_entity_poly.pdbx_strand_id
1 'polypeptide(L)'
;MALGLVAFGFVTGFSIGAPFFLVGLALLVLGPLRRRPRIFWPPLIGLLAFILGVLMFIPLSCTAIDGVGQVSSTVCSGILGPPWSGSGLYNPPPEAFALAFRSGAVAGVAAAIVTLAWLTYRRR
;
A
#
# COMPACT_ATOMS: atom_id res chain seq x y z
N MET A 1 13.29 10.48 15.08
CA MET A 1 12.74 9.30 14.36
C MET A 1 11.91 9.65 13.13
N ALA A 2 10.85 10.47 13.20
CA ALA A 2 10.02 10.80 12.03
C ALA A 2 10.78 11.47 10.87
N LEU A 3 11.66 12.44 11.18
CA LEU A 3 12.53 13.10 10.19
C LEU A 3 13.46 12.13 9.46
N GLY A 4 13.96 11.09 10.14
CA GLY A 4 14.79 10.06 9.52
C GLY A 4 14.02 9.19 8.54
N LEU A 5 12.75 8.89 8.82
CA LEU A 5 11.86 8.14 7.92
C LEU A 5 11.47 8.96 6.68
N VAL A 6 11.26 10.28 6.85
CA VAL A 6 11.01 11.20 5.73
C VAL A 6 12.24 11.33 4.83
N ALA A 7 13.42 11.53 5.41
CA ALA A 7 14.66 11.61 4.65
C ALA A 7 14.99 10.29 3.94
N PHE A 8 14.84 9.15 4.64
CA PHE A 8 15.04 7.83 4.05
C PHE A 8 14.04 7.56 2.91
N GLY A 9 12.76 7.88 3.11
CA GLY A 9 11.72 7.70 2.10
C GLY A 9 11.91 8.61 0.87
N PHE A 10 12.45 9.81 1.06
CA PHE A 10 12.80 10.73 -0.02
C PHE A 10 14.03 10.25 -0.81
N VAL A 11 15.06 9.75 -0.11
CA VAL A 11 16.30 9.24 -0.73
C VAL A 11 16.08 7.92 -1.46
N THR A 12 15.20 7.05 -0.96
CA THR A 12 14.87 5.74 -1.57
C THR A 12 13.69 5.82 -2.56
N GLY A 13 13.48 7.02 -3.13
CA GLY A 13 12.38 7.33 -4.03
C GLY A 13 12.15 6.26 -5.11
N PHE A 14 10.86 5.96 -5.31
CA PHE A 14 10.23 5.17 -6.37
C PHE A 14 9.88 3.68 -6.19
N SER A 15 10.33 2.97 -5.15
CA SER A 15 9.80 1.61 -4.89
C SER A 15 9.53 1.28 -3.42
N ILE A 16 10.51 1.50 -2.55
CA ILE A 16 10.41 1.13 -1.13
C ILE A 16 10.26 2.34 -0.22
N GLY A 17 10.68 3.54 -0.65
CA GLY A 17 10.66 4.74 0.17
C GLY A 17 9.29 5.39 0.39
N ALA A 18 8.37 5.26 -0.57
CA ALA A 18 7.04 5.86 -0.52
C ALA A 18 6.23 5.49 0.75
N PRO A 19 6.16 4.21 1.19
CA PRO A 19 5.46 3.87 2.43
C PRO A 19 6.11 4.50 3.67
N PHE A 20 7.46 4.52 3.75
CA PHE A 20 8.17 5.13 4.87
C PHE A 20 8.04 6.66 4.90
N PHE A 21 7.98 7.28 3.73
CA PHE A 21 7.71 8.71 3.58
C PHE A 21 6.29 9.05 4.08
N LEU A 22 5.27 8.31 3.66
CA LEU A 22 3.89 8.51 4.09
C LEU A 22 3.74 8.33 5.61
N VAL A 23 4.33 7.28 6.18
CA VAL A 23 4.31 7.05 7.63
C VAL A 23 5.06 8.16 8.38
N GLY A 24 6.23 8.57 7.87
CA GLY A 24 7.01 9.67 8.43
C GLY A 24 6.24 11.00 8.42
N LEU A 25 5.56 11.31 7.32
CA LEU A 25 4.73 12.51 7.17
C LEU A 25 3.51 12.45 8.08
N ALA A 26 2.82 11.32 8.14
CA ALA A 26 1.70 11.13 9.05
C ALA A 26 2.12 11.31 10.51
N LEU A 27 3.28 10.77 10.91
CA LEU A 27 3.82 10.96 12.25
C LEU A 27 4.25 12.41 12.54
N LEU A 28 4.66 13.15 11.51
CA LEU A 28 5.03 14.57 11.61
C LEU A 28 3.78 15.45 11.79
N VAL A 29 2.72 15.19 11.02
CA VAL A 29 1.43 15.89 11.11
C VAL A 29 0.66 15.53 12.38
N LEU A 30 0.64 14.25 12.77
CA LEU A 30 -0.06 13.76 13.97
C LEU A 30 0.76 13.93 15.25
N GLY A 31 2.03 14.33 15.15
CA GLY A 31 2.95 14.53 16.28
C GLY A 31 2.38 15.40 17.41
N PRO A 32 1.80 16.58 17.13
CA PRO A 32 1.18 17.45 18.13
C PRO A 32 -0.04 16.83 18.83
N LEU A 33 -0.72 15.90 18.16
CA LEU A 33 -1.96 15.27 18.61
C LEU A 33 -1.72 13.92 19.33
N ARG A 34 -0.46 13.52 19.56
CA ARG A 34 -0.07 12.25 20.20
C ARG A 34 -0.74 11.98 21.54
N ARG A 35 -1.09 13.03 22.31
CA ARG A 35 -1.78 12.89 23.61
C ARG A 35 -3.27 12.56 23.49
N ARG A 36 -3.86 12.64 22.29
CA ARG A 36 -5.27 12.34 22.03
C ARG A 36 -5.37 11.04 21.22
N PRO A 37 -5.42 9.86 21.89
CA PRO A 37 -5.36 8.58 21.19
C PRO A 37 -6.48 8.37 20.16
N ARG A 38 -7.66 8.99 20.38
CA ARG A 38 -8.79 8.96 19.43
C ARG A 38 -8.55 9.67 18.10
N ILE A 39 -7.60 10.60 18.05
CA ILE A 39 -7.29 11.37 16.84
C ILE A 39 -5.99 10.85 16.22
N PHE A 40 -5.08 10.35 17.06
CA PHE A 40 -3.78 9.84 16.64
C PHE A 40 -3.84 8.45 16.00
N TRP A 41 -4.50 7.49 16.66
CA TRP A 41 -4.45 6.08 16.27
C TRP A 41 -5.22 5.73 14.99
N PRO A 42 -6.44 6.24 14.76
CA PRO A 42 -7.20 5.87 13.57
C PRO A 42 -6.54 6.20 12.23
N PRO A 43 -6.04 7.44 12.00
CA PRO A 43 -5.38 7.74 10.73
C PRO A 43 -4.04 7.00 10.59
N LEU A 44 -3.33 6.75 11.70
CA LEU A 44 -2.07 6.01 11.67
C LEU A 44 -2.28 4.55 11.28
N ILE A 45 -3.24 3.85 11.91
CA ILE A 45 -3.56 2.47 11.58
C ILE A 45 -4.17 2.38 10.17
N GLY A 46 -5.04 3.31 9.80
CA GLY A 46 -5.59 3.36 8.44
C GLY A 46 -4.51 3.48 7.38
N LEU A 47 -3.50 4.33 7.60
CA LEU A 47 -2.37 4.46 6.68
C LEU A 47 -1.52 3.19 6.60
N LEU A 48 -1.25 2.53 7.73
CA LEU A 48 -0.51 1.27 7.75
C LEU A 48 -1.26 0.14 7.03
N ALA A 49 -2.56 0.03 7.27
CA ALA A 49 -3.41 -0.94 6.58
C ALA A 49 -3.52 -0.64 5.09
N PHE A 50 -3.56 0.63 4.69
CA PHE A 50 -3.46 1.05 3.29
C PHE A 50 -2.17 0.55 2.65
N ILE A 51 -1.02 0.82 3.28
CA ILE A 51 0.29 0.39 2.77
C ILE A 51 0.37 -1.13 2.63
N LEU A 52 -0.07 -1.87 3.65
CA LEU A 52 -0.09 -3.35 3.61
C LEU A 52 -1.03 -3.88 2.52
N GLY A 53 -2.20 -3.27 2.37
CA GLY A 53 -3.14 -3.62 1.33
C GLY A 53 -2.60 -3.35 -0.08
N VAL A 54 -1.89 -2.24 -0.30
CA VAL A 54 -1.22 -2.00 -1.58
C VAL A 54 -0.12 -3.03 -1.84
N LEU A 55 0.74 -3.30 -0.85
CA LEU A 55 1.86 -4.23 -0.97
C LEU A 55 1.43 -5.68 -1.27
N MET A 56 0.30 -6.12 -0.74
CA MET A 56 -0.22 -7.48 -1.01
C MET A 56 -0.62 -7.70 -2.47
N PHE A 57 -0.98 -6.63 -3.18
CA PHE A 57 -1.52 -6.68 -4.54
C PHE A 57 -0.58 -6.08 -5.59
N ILE A 58 0.56 -5.50 -5.19
CA ILE A 58 1.62 -5.13 -6.11
C ILE A 58 2.17 -6.39 -6.80
N PRO A 59 2.29 -6.41 -8.14
CA PRO A 59 2.96 -7.50 -8.85
C PRO A 59 4.46 -7.48 -8.51
N LEU A 60 5.00 -8.59 -7.99
CA LEU A 60 6.43 -8.71 -7.65
C LEU A 60 7.24 -9.40 -8.73
N SER A 61 6.58 -10.22 -9.55
CA SER A 61 7.23 -11.01 -10.58
C SER A 61 6.31 -11.11 -11.79
N CYS A 62 6.87 -10.74 -12.94
CA CYS A 62 6.27 -10.93 -14.25
C CYS A 62 7.13 -11.92 -15.02
N THR A 63 6.54 -12.99 -15.52
CA THR A 63 7.18 -13.99 -16.37
C THR A 63 6.61 -13.89 -17.77
N ALA A 64 7.48 -13.73 -18.77
CA ALA A 64 7.09 -13.86 -20.17
C ALA A 64 6.92 -15.35 -20.49
N ILE A 65 5.76 -15.72 -21.00
CA ILE A 65 5.47 -17.02 -21.58
C ILE A 65 5.39 -16.85 -23.09
N ASP A 66 6.42 -17.35 -23.78
CA ASP A 66 6.47 -17.40 -25.23
C ASP A 66 6.16 -18.82 -25.72
N GLY A 67 5.15 -18.96 -26.57
CA GLY A 67 4.97 -20.13 -27.42
C GLY A 67 5.75 -19.91 -28.73
N VAL A 68 6.51 -20.90 -29.20
CA VAL A 68 7.22 -20.81 -30.48
C VAL A 68 6.22 -20.50 -31.60
N GLY A 69 6.30 -19.29 -32.19
CA GLY A 69 5.38 -18.82 -33.23
C GLY A 69 4.15 -18.02 -32.76
N GLN A 70 4.05 -17.67 -31.48
CA GLN A 70 2.94 -16.84 -30.94
C GLN A 70 3.39 -15.48 -30.38
N VAL A 71 2.41 -14.57 -30.20
CA VAL A 71 2.61 -13.25 -29.60
C VAL A 71 3.00 -13.40 -28.13
N SER A 72 4.15 -12.83 -27.76
CA SER A 72 4.70 -12.86 -26.40
C SER A 72 3.68 -12.36 -25.37
N SER A 73 3.34 -13.21 -24.40
CA SER A 73 2.38 -12.90 -23.33
C SER A 73 3.13 -12.83 -22.00
N THR A 74 2.94 -11.76 -21.24
CA THR A 74 3.53 -11.57 -19.91
C THR A 74 2.48 -11.88 -18.85
N VAL A 75 2.78 -12.79 -17.92
CA VAL A 75 1.95 -13.09 -16.76
C VAL A 75 2.62 -12.52 -15.51
N CYS A 76 1.92 -11.65 -14.79
CA CYS A 76 2.38 -11.03 -13.55
C CYS A 76 1.59 -11.56 -12.35
N SER A 77 2.29 -11.96 -11.29
CA SER A 77 1.69 -12.46 -10.05
C SER A 77 2.01 -11.51 -8.88
N GLY A 78 0.99 -11.23 -8.06
CA GLY A 78 1.14 -10.58 -6.76
C GLY A 78 1.25 -11.60 -5.62
N ILE A 79 1.50 -11.15 -4.39
CA ILE A 79 1.56 -12.04 -3.21
C ILE A 79 0.23 -12.74 -2.95
N LEU A 80 -0.88 -12.00 -3.04
CA LEU A 80 -2.21 -12.49 -2.66
C LEU A 80 -3.31 -12.18 -3.70
N GLY A 81 -2.94 -11.74 -4.91
CA GLY A 81 -3.87 -11.30 -5.96
C GLY A 81 -4.00 -12.28 -7.14
N PRO A 82 -5.07 -12.15 -7.95
CA PRO A 82 -5.23 -12.95 -9.17
C PRO A 82 -4.07 -12.71 -10.15
N PRO A 83 -3.66 -13.72 -10.93
CA PRO A 83 -2.62 -13.56 -11.93
C PRO A 83 -3.11 -12.63 -13.06
N TRP A 84 -2.26 -11.68 -13.41
CA TRP A 84 -2.50 -10.69 -14.47
C TRP A 84 -1.84 -11.15 -15.76
N SER A 85 -2.51 -11.05 -16.90
CA SER A 85 -1.91 -11.31 -18.21
C SER A 85 -1.99 -10.07 -19.10
N GLY A 86 -0.88 -9.74 -19.75
CA GLY A 86 -0.78 -8.64 -20.73
C GLY A 86 0.06 -9.06 -21.93
N SER A 87 -0.24 -8.52 -23.12
CA SER A 87 0.55 -8.79 -24.33
C SER A 87 1.74 -7.81 -24.46
N GLY A 88 2.92 -8.31 -24.82
CA GLY A 88 4.15 -7.51 -25.03
C GLY A 88 5.24 -7.69 -23.97
N LEU A 89 6.42 -7.09 -24.19
CA LEU A 89 7.56 -7.11 -23.27
C LEU A 89 7.23 -6.34 -21.97
N TYR A 90 7.38 -7.01 -20.82
CA TYR A 90 7.37 -6.48 -19.46
C TYR A 90 6.44 -5.26 -19.24
N ASN A 91 5.17 -5.40 -19.63
CA ASN A 91 4.17 -4.35 -19.47
C ASN A 91 3.06 -4.84 -18.53
N PRO A 92 3.22 -4.69 -17.20
CA PRO A 92 2.14 -5.01 -16.27
C PRO A 92 0.92 -4.11 -16.58
N PRO A 93 -0.30 -4.66 -16.61
CA PRO A 93 -1.44 -3.87 -17.03
C PRO A 93 -1.76 -2.79 -15.98
N PRO A 94 -2.16 -1.56 -16.39
CA PRO A 94 -2.42 -0.43 -15.49
C PRO A 94 -3.55 -0.72 -14.49
N GLU A 95 -4.44 -1.64 -14.82
CA GLU A 95 -5.50 -2.13 -13.94
C GLU A 95 -5.00 -2.89 -12.70
N ALA A 96 -3.84 -3.55 -12.78
CA ALA A 96 -3.23 -4.24 -11.63
C ALA A 96 -2.83 -3.23 -10.54
N PHE A 97 -2.21 -2.12 -10.94
CA PHE A 97 -1.88 -1.02 -10.04
C PHE A 97 -3.14 -0.36 -9.48
N ALA A 98 -4.18 -0.17 -10.31
CA ALA A 98 -5.44 0.41 -9.87
C ALA A 98 -6.14 -0.47 -8.82
N LEU A 99 -6.10 -1.79 -8.97
CA LEU A 99 -6.68 -2.72 -8.01
C LEU A 99 -5.92 -2.77 -6.70
N ALA A 100 -4.58 -2.76 -6.73
CA ALA A 100 -3.76 -2.67 -5.53
C ALA A 100 -4.06 -1.39 -4.74
N PHE A 101 -4.23 -0.26 -5.43
CA PHE A 101 -4.58 1.00 -4.80
C PHE A 101 -5.99 0.98 -4.19
N ARG A 102 -6.96 0.41 -4.90
CA ARG A 102 -8.35 0.28 -4.42
C ARG A 102 -8.45 -0.66 -3.22
N SER A 103 -7.79 -1.82 -3.26
CA SER A 103 -7.80 -2.78 -2.13
C SER A 103 -7.11 -2.18 -0.90
N GLY A 104 -5.98 -1.48 -1.11
CA GLY A 104 -5.33 -0.68 -0.08
C GLY A 104 -6.27 0.36 0.53
N ALA A 105 -6.98 1.14 -0.30
CA ALA A 105 -7.91 2.17 0.18
C ALA A 105 -9.02 1.58 1.05
N VAL A 106 -9.64 0.47 0.61
CA VAL A 106 -10.67 -0.23 1.38
C VAL A 106 -10.13 -0.74 2.71
N ALA A 107 -8.95 -1.38 2.70
CA ALA A 107 -8.30 -1.87 3.92
C ALA A 107 -7.96 -0.72 4.89
N GLY A 108 -7.45 0.39 4.38
CA GLY A 108 -7.12 1.57 5.18
C GLY A 108 -8.35 2.22 5.83
N VAL A 109 -9.42 2.40 5.06
CA VAL A 109 -10.67 2.97 5.58
C VAL A 109 -11.31 2.03 6.61
N ALA A 110 -11.38 0.73 6.30
CA ALA A 110 -11.93 -0.26 7.23
C ALA A 110 -11.16 -0.28 8.55
N ALA A 111 -9.82 -0.30 8.51
CA ALA A 111 -9.00 -0.30 9.71
C ALA A 111 -9.14 0.99 10.54
N ALA A 112 -9.26 2.16 9.87
CA ALA A 112 -9.53 3.42 10.55
C ALA A 112 -10.92 3.45 11.24
N ILE A 113 -11.95 2.91 10.58
CA ILE A 113 -13.30 2.81 11.16
C ILE A 113 -13.32 1.84 12.34
N VAL A 114 -12.72 0.66 12.20
CA VAL A 114 -12.65 -0.35 13.26
C VAL A 114 -11.91 0.18 14.48
N THR A 115 -10.80 0.90 14.28
CA THR A 115 -10.04 1.48 15.39
C THR A 115 -10.81 2.61 16.08
N LEU A 116 -11.52 3.46 15.34
CA LEU A 116 -12.44 4.44 15.92
C LEU A 116 -13.55 3.75 16.73
N ALA A 117 -14.23 2.78 16.13
CA ALA A 117 -15.32 2.03 16.75
C ALA A 117 -14.85 1.37 18.05
N TRP A 118 -13.70 0.68 18.02
CA TRP A 118 -13.11 0.04 19.19
C TRP A 118 -12.75 1.04 20.29
N LEU A 119 -12.14 2.18 19.95
CA LEU A 119 -11.83 3.27 20.90
C LEU A 119 -13.07 3.98 21.46
N THR A 120 -14.20 3.93 20.74
CA THR A 120 -15.49 4.42 21.25
C THR A 120 -16.18 3.40 22.15
N TYR A 121 -16.13 2.12 21.80
CA TYR A 121 -16.71 1.02 22.57
C TYR A 121 -16.01 0.84 23.92
N ARG A 122 -14.67 0.84 23.94
CA ARG A 122 -13.86 0.66 25.17
C ARG A 122 -14.01 1.78 26.21
N ARG A 123 -14.72 2.86 25.88
CA ARG A 123 -15.01 3.98 26.79
C ARG A 123 -16.41 3.91 27.41
N ARG A 124 -17.31 3.08 26.88
CA ARG A 124 -18.59 2.75 27.52
C ARG A 124 -18.36 1.64 28.52
#